data_AF-A0A699XL27-F1
#
_entry.id   AF-A0A699XL27-F1
#
_cell.length_a   1.000
_cell.length_b   1.000
_cell.length_c   1.000
_cell.angle_alpha   90.00
_cell.angle_beta   90.00
_cell.angle_gamma   90.00
#
_symmetry.space_group_name_H-M   'P 1'
#
loop_
_entity.id
_entity.type
_entity.pdbx_description
1 polymer ?
#
loop_
_entity_poly.entity_id
_entity_poly.type
_entity_poly.pdbx_seq_one_letter_code
_entity_poly.pdbx_strand_id
1 'polypeptide(L)' 'QAVIEAKNVEILLENNEGLLETEHELERTYKVRQDEIKAAVATETAKKGFELRLDGLGPYDVCEYSRNGRDLLIAGRKGH' A
#
# COMPACT_ATOMS: atom_id res chain seq x y z
N GLN A 1 1.30 -30.13 19.24
CA GLN A 1 0.52 -29.22 20.09
C GLN A 1 0.76 -27.75 19.73
N ALA A 2 2.00 -27.28 19.64
CA ALA A 2 2.34 -25.90 19.23
C ALA A 2 1.65 -25.38 17.94
N VAL A 3 1.48 -26.22 16.92
CA VAL A 3 0.80 -25.83 15.66
C VAL A 3 -0.69 -25.50 15.86
N ILE A 4 -1.38 -26.25 16.74
CA ILE A 4 -2.81 -26.04 17.01
C ILE A 4 -3.00 -24.78 17.86
N GLU A 5 -2.12 -24.56 18.84
CA GLU A 5 -2.12 -23.34 19.65
C GLU A 5 -1.84 -22.10 18.80
N ALA A 6 -0.89 -22.17 17.86
CA ALA A 6 -0.63 -21.09 16.90
C ALA A 6 -1.87 -20.76 16.04
N LYS A 7 -2.59 -21.78 15.56
CA LYS A 7 -3.84 -21.60 14.80
C LYS A 7 -4.93 -20.89 15.62
N ASN A 8 -5.06 -21.24 16.90
CA ASN A 8 -6.06 -20.60 17.77
C ASN A 8 -5.78 -19.11 18.01
N VAL A 9 -4.50 -18.70 17.98
CA VAL A 9 -4.09 -17.30 18.11
C VAL A 9 -4.44 -16.47 16.87
N GLU A 10 -4.56 -17.07 15.68
CA GLU A 10 -4.97 -16.35 14.45
C GLU A 10 -6.33 -15.65 14.61
N ILE A 11 -7.23 -16.21 15.43
CA ILE A 11 -8.57 -15.64 15.72
C ILE A 11 -8.47 -14.29 16.46
N LEU A 12 -7.36 -14.02 17.14
CA LEU A 12 -7.12 -12.78 17.90
C LEU A 12 -6.55 -11.64 17.04
N LEU A 13 -6.33 -11.87 15.73
CA LEU A 13 -5.85 -10.82 14.84
C LEU A 13 -6.89 -9.70 14.74
N GLU A 14 -6.48 -8.49 15.09
CA GLU A 14 -7.37 -7.33 15.13
C GLU A 14 -7.72 -6.77 13.74
N ASN A 15 -6.93 -7.11 12.72
CA ASN A 15 -7.06 -6.58 11.37
C ASN A 15 -7.28 -7.71 10.36
N ASN A 16 -8.13 -7.45 9.38
CA ASN A 16 -8.32 -8.30 8.22
C ASN A 16 -7.47 -7.80 7.04
N GLU A 17 -7.19 -8.71 6.10
CA GLU A 17 -6.54 -8.35 4.84
C GLU A 17 -7.47 -7.50 3.94
N GLY A 18 -6.87 -6.61 3.15
CA GLY A 18 -7.60 -5.84 2.13
C GLY A 18 -7.78 -6.65 0.85
N LEU A 19 -8.89 -6.42 0.14
CA LEU A 19 -9.21 -7.08 -1.13
C LEU A 19 -9.79 -6.06 -2.13
N LEU A 20 -9.52 -6.29 -3.42
CA LEU A 20 -10.25 -5.67 -4.52
C LEU A 20 -10.85 -6.78 -5.37
N GLU A 21 -12.17 -6.87 -5.38
CA GLU A 21 -12.94 -7.82 -6.18
C GLU A 21 -13.89 -7.08 -7.11
N THR A 22 -14.24 -7.72 -8.22
CA THR A 22 -15.18 -7.21 -9.21
C THR A 22 -16.58 -7.69 -8.88
N GLU A 23 -17.59 -6.84 -9.01
CA GLU A 23 -18.98 -7.24 -8.73
C GLU A 23 -19.56 -8.10 -9.88
N HIS A 24 -19.06 -7.91 -11.10
CA HIS A 24 -19.57 -8.54 -12.32
C HIS A 24 -18.47 -9.07 -13.26
N GLU A 25 -18.80 -10.05 -14.10
CA GLU A 25 -17.85 -10.71 -15.01
C GLU A 25 -17.21 -9.78 -16.07
N LEU A 26 -17.87 -8.67 -16.39
CA LEU A 26 -17.38 -7.67 -17.35
C LEU A 26 -16.40 -6.68 -16.71
N GLU A 27 -16.46 -6.53 -15.39
CA GLU A 27 -15.53 -5.71 -14.64
C GLU A 27 -14.20 -6.42 -14.50
N ARG A 28 -13.11 -5.64 -14.49
CA ARG A 28 -11.75 -6.17 -14.42
C ARG A 28 -10.97 -5.34 -13.43
N THR A 29 -10.38 -5.98 -12.42
CA THR A 29 -9.62 -5.31 -11.35
C THR A 29 -8.51 -4.41 -11.88
N TYR A 30 -7.87 -4.77 -12.99
CA TYR A 30 -6.81 -3.94 -13.62
C TYR A 30 -7.32 -2.64 -14.27
N LYS A 31 -8.65 -2.45 -14.41
CA LYS A 31 -9.25 -1.22 -14.95
C LYS A 31 -9.65 -0.23 -13.86
N VAL A 32 -9.62 -0.63 -12.59
CA VAL A 32 -9.97 0.24 -11.45
C VAL A 32 -8.92 1.34 -11.32
N ARG A 33 -9.35 2.61 -11.31
CA ARG A 33 -8.45 3.77 -11.25
C ARG A 33 -8.13 4.17 -9.80
N GLN A 34 -7.00 4.88 -9.63
CA GLN A 34 -6.52 5.31 -8.30
C GLN A 34 -7.46 6.33 -7.62
N ASP A 35 -8.15 7.16 -8.39
CA ASP A 35 -9.17 8.08 -7.87
C ASP A 35 -10.41 7.33 -7.35
N GLU A 36 -10.83 6.27 -8.04
CA GLU A 36 -11.91 5.37 -7.58
C GLU A 36 -11.52 4.67 -6.27
N ILE A 37 -10.31 4.12 -6.18
CA ILE A 37 -9.80 3.49 -4.95
C ILE A 37 -9.78 4.49 -3.79
N LYS A 38 -9.25 5.70 -4.00
CA LYS A 38 -9.19 6.73 -2.95
C LYS A 38 -10.57 7.17 -2.46
N ALA A 39 -11.58 7.16 -3.33
CA ALA A 39 -12.96 7.49 -2.97
C ALA A 39 -13.64 6.35 -2.19
N ALA A 40 -13.26 5.10 -2.42
CA ALA A 40 -13.85 3.92 -1.78
C ALA A 40 -13.25 3.55 -0.42
N VAL A 41 -11.99 3.92 -0.14
CA VAL A 41 -11.31 3.61 1.13
C VAL A 41 -11.55 4.66 2.21
N ALA A 42 -11.28 4.29 3.47
CA ALA A 42 -11.31 5.22 4.59
C ALA A 42 -10.32 6.39 4.41
N THR A 43 -10.68 7.57 4.91
CA THR A 43 -9.91 8.81 4.75
C THR A 43 -8.44 8.70 5.18
N GLU A 44 -8.16 7.99 6.27
CA GLU A 44 -6.78 7.79 6.75
C GLU A 44 -5.93 6.96 5.79
N THR A 45 -6.54 6.00 5.08
CA THR A 45 -5.87 5.23 4.01
C THR A 45 -5.73 6.08 2.75
N ALA A 46 -6.77 6.83 2.38
CA ALA A 46 -6.76 7.71 1.21
C ALA A 46 -5.62 8.75 1.27
N LYS A 47 -5.36 9.32 2.46
CA LYS A 47 -4.26 10.26 2.72
C LYS A 47 -2.86 9.69 2.44
N LYS A 48 -2.68 8.36 2.50
CA LYS A 48 -1.41 7.70 2.22
C LYS A 48 -1.12 7.58 0.72
N GLY A 49 -2.11 7.81 -0.15
CA GLY A 49 -1.91 7.89 -1.59
C GLY A 49 -1.46 9.29 -2.01
N PHE A 50 -0.15 9.56 -1.98
CA PHE A 50 0.43 10.86 -2.32
C PHE A 50 1.35 10.79 -3.56
N GLU A 51 1.65 11.95 -4.13
CA GLU A 51 2.60 12.14 -5.22
C GLU A 51 3.66 13.15 -4.74
N LEU A 52 4.94 12.78 -4.79
CA LEU A 52 6.05 13.70 -4.52
C LEU A 52 6.61 14.17 -5.87
N ARG A 53 6.45 15.46 -6.16
CA ARG A 53 7.03 16.09 -7.35
C ARG A 53 8.39 16.69 -6.99
N LEU A 54 9.43 15.96 -7.33
CA LEU A 54 10.82 16.33 -7.04
C LEU A 54 11.54 16.65 -8.35
N ASP A 55 11.46 17.89 -8.79
CA ASP A 55 11.99 18.31 -10.08
C ASP A 55 13.50 18.67 -10.01
N GLY A 56 14.22 18.49 -11.13
CA GLY A 56 15.57 19.04 -11.34
C GLY A 56 16.77 18.12 -11.02
N LEU A 57 16.57 17.06 -10.24
CA LEU A 57 17.67 16.19 -9.76
C LEU A 57 17.76 14.82 -10.47
N GLY A 58 17.05 14.67 -11.58
CA GLY A 58 16.99 13.43 -12.36
C GLY A 58 16.01 12.42 -11.76
N PRO A 59 15.92 11.20 -12.33
CA PRO A 59 15.09 10.14 -11.77
C PRO A 59 15.49 9.80 -10.33
N TYR A 60 14.50 9.56 -9.49
CA TYR A 60 14.68 9.05 -8.13
C TYR A 60 14.67 7.53 -8.19
N ASP A 61 15.85 6.96 -8.43
CA ASP A 61 16.03 5.52 -8.66
C ASP A 61 15.96 4.70 -7.36
N VAL A 62 16.13 5.35 -6.20
CA VAL A 62 16.06 4.72 -4.87
C VAL A 62 14.84 5.27 -4.11
N CYS A 63 13.91 4.37 -3.79
CA CYS A 63 12.73 4.64 -2.98
C CYS A 63 12.51 3.45 -2.06
N GLU A 64 12.99 3.55 -0.81
CA GLU A 64 13.01 2.44 0.13
C GLU A 64 12.33 2.83 1.44
N TYR A 65 11.38 1.99 1.87
CA TYR A 65 10.80 2.12 3.18
C TYR A 65 11.63 1.36 4.22
N SER A 66 11.70 1.92 5.43
CA SER A 66 12.14 1.20 6.62
C SER A 66 11.33 -0.10 6.82
N ARG A 67 11.89 -1.09 7.55
CA ARG A 67 11.26 -2.42 7.73
C ARG A 67 9.86 -2.40 8.32
N ASN A 68 9.54 -1.39 9.12
CA ASN A 68 8.22 -1.18 9.71
C ASN A 68 7.35 -0.21 8.90
N GLY A 69 7.83 0.30 7.78
CA GLY A 69 7.14 1.24 6.89
C GLY A 69 7.01 2.66 7.43
N ARG A 70 7.69 3.03 8.52
CA ARG A 70 7.53 4.34 9.17
C ARG A 70 8.19 5.46 8.39
N ASP A 71 9.44 5.23 8.01
CA ASP A 71 10.28 6.21 7.32
C ASP A 71 10.50 5.77 5.86
N LEU A 72 10.55 6.74 4.95
CA LEU A 72 10.82 6.57 3.53
C LEU A 72 12.11 7.30 3.14
N LEU A 73 13.08 6.57 2.60
CA LEU A 73 14.30 7.10 2.00
C LEU A 73 14.08 7.27 0.50
N ILE A 74 14.37 8.47 0.00
CA ILE A 74 14.33 8.80 -1.42
C ILE A 74 15.68 9.38 -1.78
N ALA A 75 16.39 8.76 -2.72
CA ALA A 75 17.66 9.28 -3.21
C ALA A 75 17.65 9.53 -4.72
N GLY A 76 18.03 10.74 -5.11
CA GLY A 76 18.09 11.18 -6.50
C GLY A 76 19.46 10.90 -7.08
N ARG A 77 19.53 10.55 -8.38
CA ARG A 77 20.80 10.24 -9.06
C ARG A 77 21.86 11.35 -8.97
N LYS A 78 21.44 12.61 -8.80
CA LYS A 78 22.36 13.75 -8.63
C LYS A 78 22.80 14.03 -7.18
N GLY A 79 22.48 13.15 -6.22
CA GLY A 79 22.92 13.26 -4.83
C GLY A 79 21.94 13.97 -3.89
N HIS A 80 20.64 13.93 -4.21
CA HIS A 80 19.56 14.28 -3.28
C HIS A 80 19.20 13.08 -2.41
#